data_AF-A0A354FF19-F1
#
_entry.id   AF-A0A354FF19-F1
#
_cell.length_a   1.000
_cell.length_b   1.000
_cell.length_c   1.000
_cell.angle_alpha   90.00
_cell.angle_beta   90.00
_cell.angle_gamma   90.00
#
_symmetry.space_group_name_H-M   'P 1'
#
loop_
_entity.id
_entity.type
_entity.pdbx_description
1 polymer ?
#
loop_
_entity_poly.entity_id
_entity_poly.type
_entity_poly.pdbx_seq_one_letter_code
_entity_poly.pdbx_strand_id
1 'polypeptide(L)'
;AEEAKSFPHVAYSTDYQYMCSEPGQEMIKNAVTEHNLDRIVVASCSPRMHEDTFRKVLGDAGSNPYMMVMTNLREQVSWVHNKEKDAATLKAIDLVRAAVYKVANVVPLKEDYIPIEKKALVIGGGIAGMQSALDIADCGYQVTLVEKEPTIGGRMAQLDKTFPTLDCSA
;
A
#
# COMPACT_ATOMS: atom_id res chain seq x y z
N ALA A 1 10.37 -20.91 2.99
CA ALA A 1 10.46 -21.25 1.56
C ALA A 1 10.33 -22.75 1.33
N GLU A 2 11.13 -23.58 2.01
CA GLU A 2 11.16 -25.04 1.78
C GLU A 2 9.78 -25.73 1.77
N GLU A 3 8.96 -25.51 2.80
CA GLU A 3 7.60 -26.09 2.86
C GLU A 3 6.72 -25.72 1.65
N ALA A 4 6.84 -24.50 1.17
CA ALA A 4 6.02 -24.01 0.05
C ALA A 4 6.38 -24.69 -1.27
N LYS A 5 7.60 -25.23 -1.43
CA LYS A 5 7.98 -26.01 -2.62
C LYS A 5 7.13 -27.28 -2.81
N SER A 6 6.60 -27.82 -1.72
CA SER A 6 5.73 -28.99 -1.75
C SER A 6 4.28 -28.69 -2.13
N PHE A 7 3.88 -27.41 -2.17
CA PHE A 7 2.50 -27.04 -2.43
C PHE A 7 2.16 -27.19 -3.92
N PRO A 8 0.93 -27.60 -4.26
CA PRO A 8 0.48 -27.65 -5.65
C PRO A 8 0.67 -26.30 -6.34
N HIS A 9 1.04 -26.33 -7.63
CA HIS A 9 1.27 -25.16 -8.48
C HIS A 9 2.50 -24.30 -8.14
N VAL A 10 3.30 -24.63 -7.11
CA VAL A 10 4.53 -23.90 -6.79
C VAL A 10 5.70 -24.44 -7.59
N ALA A 11 6.11 -23.72 -8.64
CA ALA A 11 7.29 -24.07 -9.45
C ALA A 11 8.61 -23.57 -8.85
N TYR A 12 8.57 -22.47 -8.08
CA TYR A 12 9.73 -21.84 -7.46
C TYR A 12 9.36 -21.25 -6.09
N SER A 13 10.23 -21.40 -5.10
CA SER A 13 10.08 -20.78 -3.78
C SER A 13 11.44 -20.42 -3.22
N THR A 14 11.55 -19.20 -2.69
CA THR A 14 12.76 -18.66 -2.08
C THR A 14 12.40 -17.75 -0.91
N ASP A 15 13.41 -17.33 -0.15
CA ASP A 15 13.30 -16.32 0.90
C ASP A 15 14.45 -15.33 0.82
N TYR A 16 14.15 -14.09 1.19
CA TYR A 16 15.12 -13.00 1.23
C TYR A 16 14.71 -12.01 2.32
N GLN A 17 15.71 -11.41 2.96
CA GLN A 17 15.51 -10.59 4.16
C GLN A 17 14.58 -9.40 3.92
N TYR A 18 14.68 -8.76 2.75
CA TYR A 18 13.91 -7.57 2.39
C TYR A 18 13.34 -7.69 0.99
N MET A 19 12.26 -8.45 0.81
CA MET A 19 11.64 -8.63 -0.52
C MET A 19 11.23 -7.31 -1.21
N CYS A 20 10.94 -6.25 -0.44
CA CYS A 20 10.57 -4.95 -0.99
C CYS A 20 11.76 -4.07 -1.39
N SER A 21 12.99 -4.44 -1.05
CA SER A 21 14.18 -3.70 -1.51
C SER A 21 14.42 -3.97 -3.00
N GLU A 22 15.19 -3.10 -3.66
CA GLU A 22 15.54 -3.26 -5.07
C GLU A 22 16.12 -4.66 -5.39
N PRO A 23 17.08 -5.22 -4.63
CA PRO A 23 17.51 -6.61 -4.84
C PRO A 23 16.40 -7.66 -4.71
N GLY A 24 15.47 -7.47 -3.77
CA GLY A 24 14.33 -8.37 -3.58
C GLY A 24 13.33 -8.28 -4.74
N GLN A 25 13.14 -7.08 -5.29
CA GLN A 25 12.30 -6.86 -6.47
C GLN A 25 12.93 -7.45 -7.74
N GLU A 26 14.23 -7.26 -7.97
CA GLU A 26 14.96 -7.89 -9.07
C GLU A 26 14.90 -9.42 -8.98
N MET A 27 15.03 -9.98 -7.78
CA MET A 27 14.89 -11.42 -7.57
C MET A 27 13.53 -11.94 -8.04
N ILE A 28 12.44 -11.21 -7.78
CA ILE A 28 11.10 -11.59 -8.26
C ILE A 28 11.04 -11.51 -9.78
N LYS A 29 11.51 -10.42 -10.40
CA LYS A 29 11.46 -10.22 -11.86
C LYS A 29 12.26 -11.30 -12.61
N ASN A 30 13.45 -11.61 -12.10
CA ASN A 30 14.29 -12.68 -12.65
C ASN A 30 13.60 -14.04 -12.51
N ALA A 31 13.07 -14.36 -11.33
CA ALA A 31 12.37 -15.62 -11.11
C ALA A 31 11.13 -15.79 -12.02
N VAL A 32 10.37 -14.70 -12.25
CA VAL A 32 9.22 -14.71 -13.18
C VAL A 32 9.65 -15.10 -14.58
N THR A 33 10.76 -14.54 -15.06
CA THR A 33 11.28 -14.79 -16.41
C THR A 33 11.95 -16.16 -16.53
N GLU A 34 12.87 -16.48 -15.62
CA GLU A 34 13.69 -17.70 -15.63
C GLU A 34 12.86 -18.97 -15.46
N HIS A 35 11.82 -18.92 -14.62
CA HIS A 35 10.95 -20.05 -14.35
C HIS A 35 9.61 -20.00 -15.11
N ASN A 36 9.43 -19.02 -15.99
CA ASN A 36 8.20 -18.81 -16.76
C ASN A 36 6.94 -18.82 -15.85
N LEU A 37 7.00 -18.04 -14.77
CA LEU A 37 5.94 -17.96 -13.77
C LEU A 37 4.81 -17.06 -14.27
N ASP A 38 3.57 -17.50 -14.14
CA ASP A 38 2.39 -16.72 -14.50
C ASP A 38 1.66 -16.11 -13.29
N ARG A 39 2.10 -16.47 -12.07
CA ARG A 39 1.52 -16.08 -10.78
C ARG A 39 2.60 -15.97 -9.71
N ILE A 40 2.42 -15.05 -8.77
CA ILE A 40 3.31 -14.93 -7.60
C ILE A 40 2.53 -14.87 -6.28
N VAL A 41 3.15 -15.42 -5.23
CA VAL A 41 2.72 -15.18 -3.83
C VAL A 41 3.84 -14.49 -3.09
N VAL A 42 3.54 -13.36 -2.46
CA VAL A 42 4.50 -12.65 -1.59
C VAL A 42 4.06 -12.78 -0.14
N ALA A 43 4.85 -13.50 0.65
CA ALA A 43 4.57 -13.74 2.06
C ALA A 43 5.43 -12.83 2.95
N SER A 44 4.90 -11.68 3.36
CA SER A 44 5.69 -10.63 4.02
C SER A 44 4.82 -9.76 4.94
N CYS A 45 4.75 -8.45 4.70
CA CYS A 45 3.96 -7.49 5.48
C CYS A 45 2.52 -7.36 4.96
N SER A 46 1.80 -6.34 5.44
CA SER A 46 0.43 -6.08 5.05
C SER A 46 0.29 -5.71 3.56
N PRO A 47 -0.73 -6.25 2.85
CA PRO A 47 -1.08 -5.78 1.52
C PRO A 47 -1.42 -4.28 1.49
N ARG A 48 -1.94 -3.73 2.59
CA ARG A 48 -2.21 -2.28 2.73
C ARG A 48 -0.96 -1.40 2.66
N MET A 49 0.23 -2.00 2.71
CA MET A 49 1.51 -1.28 2.68
C MET A 49 2.25 -1.47 1.35
N HIS A 50 2.42 -2.71 0.88
CA HIS A 50 3.29 -3.00 -0.26
C HIS A 50 2.62 -3.80 -1.40
N GLU A 51 1.30 -4.01 -1.39
CA GLU A 51 0.64 -4.69 -2.51
C GLU A 51 0.91 -3.95 -3.83
N ASP A 52 0.71 -2.62 -3.86
CA ASP A 52 0.96 -1.82 -5.06
C ASP A 52 2.45 -1.83 -5.48
N THR A 53 3.38 -1.99 -4.54
CA THR A 53 4.80 -2.16 -4.85
C THR A 53 5.02 -3.44 -5.64
N PHE A 54 4.52 -4.59 -5.14
CA PHE A 54 4.73 -5.87 -5.81
C PHE A 54 3.88 -6.03 -7.09
N ARG A 55 2.74 -5.36 -7.18
CA ARG A 55 1.96 -5.26 -8.43
C ARG A 55 2.78 -4.58 -9.52
N LYS A 56 3.46 -3.47 -9.21
CA LYS A 56 4.38 -2.80 -10.14
C LYS A 56 5.52 -3.70 -10.56
N VAL A 57 6.16 -4.39 -9.61
CA VAL A 57 7.24 -5.37 -9.91
C VAL A 57 6.78 -6.43 -10.92
N LEU A 58 5.58 -6.97 -10.74
CA LEU A 58 5.03 -7.97 -11.64
C LEU A 58 4.69 -7.38 -13.02
N GLY A 59 4.17 -6.15 -13.05
CA GLY A 59 3.96 -5.37 -14.27
C GLY A 59 5.25 -5.11 -15.04
N ASP A 60 6.32 -4.71 -14.34
CA ASP A 60 7.65 -4.46 -14.89
C ASP A 60 8.31 -5.75 -15.43
N ALA A 61 7.94 -6.91 -14.88
CA ALA A 61 8.32 -8.23 -15.40
C ALA A 61 7.49 -8.68 -16.62
N GLY A 62 6.58 -7.84 -17.14
CA GLY A 62 5.71 -8.15 -18.28
C GLY A 62 4.51 -9.05 -17.94
N SER A 63 4.25 -9.28 -16.65
CA SER A 63 3.11 -10.07 -16.17
C SER A 63 1.94 -9.16 -15.77
N ASN A 64 0.73 -9.71 -15.74
CA ASN A 64 -0.44 -8.94 -15.31
C ASN A 64 -0.34 -8.61 -13.80
N PRO A 65 -0.41 -7.34 -13.38
CA PRO A 65 -0.22 -6.95 -11.97
C PRO A 65 -1.17 -7.61 -10.98
N TYR A 66 -2.33 -8.10 -11.44
CA TYR A 66 -3.34 -8.72 -10.61
C TYR A 66 -3.17 -10.24 -10.48
N MET A 67 -2.17 -10.82 -11.15
CA MET A 67 -1.80 -12.24 -11.05
C MET A 67 -0.93 -12.51 -9.82
N MET A 68 -1.29 -11.93 -8.67
CA MET A 68 -0.56 -12.11 -7.43
C MET A 68 -1.47 -12.15 -6.21
N VAL A 69 -0.97 -12.76 -5.14
CA VAL A 69 -1.56 -12.67 -3.80
C VAL A 69 -0.47 -12.34 -2.80
N MET A 70 -0.70 -11.33 -1.97
CA MET A 70 0.15 -11.05 -0.82
C MET A 70 -0.46 -11.65 0.44
N THR A 71 0.35 -12.30 1.28
CA THR A 71 -0.06 -12.84 2.58
C THR A 71 0.75 -12.21 3.71
N ASN A 72 0.05 -11.83 4.78
CA ASN A 72 0.64 -11.07 5.88
C ASN A 72 1.19 -12.02 6.95
N LEU A 73 2.51 -12.17 6.97
CA LEU A 73 3.25 -12.93 7.97
C LEU A 73 3.90 -12.05 9.04
N ARG A 74 3.77 -10.72 8.95
CA ARG A 74 4.40 -9.79 9.90
C ARG A 74 3.41 -9.28 10.92
N GLU A 75 2.55 -8.35 10.55
CA GLU A 75 1.59 -7.74 11.48
C GLU A 75 0.60 -8.78 12.03
N GLN A 76 0.30 -9.83 11.27
CA GLN A 76 -0.68 -10.86 11.65
C GLN A 76 -0.06 -12.15 12.20
N VAL A 77 1.28 -12.31 12.18
CA VAL A 77 1.95 -13.52 12.67
C VAL A 77 3.17 -13.15 13.52
N SER A 78 4.30 -12.78 12.91
CA SER A 78 5.57 -12.70 13.65
C SER A 78 5.59 -11.62 14.74
N TRP A 79 4.91 -10.48 14.54
CA TRP A 79 4.84 -9.42 15.55
C TRP A 79 3.96 -9.76 16.74
N VAL A 80 2.90 -10.56 16.52
CA VAL A 80 1.91 -10.87 17.55
C VAL A 80 2.17 -12.22 18.25
N HIS A 81 3.01 -13.08 17.66
CA HIS A 81 3.30 -14.44 18.14
C HIS A 81 4.78 -14.65 18.49
N ASN A 82 5.47 -13.59 18.93
CA ASN A 82 6.92 -13.60 19.15
C ASN A 82 7.41 -14.60 20.22
N LYS A 83 6.53 -15.04 21.13
CA LYS A 83 6.81 -16.03 22.18
C LYS A 83 6.53 -17.47 21.74
N GLU A 84 5.77 -17.68 20.67
CA GLU A 84 5.25 -18.99 20.24
C GLU A 84 5.74 -19.30 18.81
N LYS A 85 7.07 -19.37 18.63
CA LYS A 85 7.70 -19.43 17.30
C LYS A 85 7.28 -20.63 16.46
N ASP A 86 7.11 -21.80 17.06
CA ASP A 86 6.70 -23.01 16.33
C ASP A 86 5.25 -22.89 15.84
N ALA A 87 4.34 -22.43 16.71
CA ALA A 87 2.96 -22.16 16.33
C ALA A 87 2.83 -21.03 15.30
N ALA A 88 3.67 -19.98 15.42
CA ALA A 88 3.75 -18.90 14.46
C ALA A 88 4.21 -19.40 13.07
N THR A 89 5.16 -20.34 13.04
CA THR A 89 5.64 -20.97 11.80
C THR A 89 4.55 -21.80 11.14
N LEU A 90 3.82 -22.63 11.91
CA LEU A 90 2.68 -23.40 11.40
C LEU A 90 1.59 -22.50 10.82
N LYS A 91 1.23 -21.43 11.55
CA LYS A 91 0.30 -20.41 11.07
C LYS A 91 0.78 -19.76 9.78
N ALA A 92 2.07 -19.44 9.67
CA ALA A 92 2.63 -18.85 8.45
C ALA A 92 2.54 -19.81 7.25
N ILE A 93 2.85 -21.08 7.46
CA ILE A 93 2.72 -22.13 6.44
C ILE A 93 1.27 -22.23 5.95
N ASP A 94 0.29 -22.24 6.85
CA ASP A 94 -1.13 -22.29 6.49
C ASP A 94 -1.59 -21.06 5.71
N LEU A 95 -1.13 -19.87 6.09
CA LEU A 95 -1.43 -18.62 5.38
C LEU A 95 -0.80 -18.56 3.98
N VAL A 96 0.42 -19.10 3.81
CA VAL A 96 1.05 -19.24 2.50
C VAL A 96 0.29 -20.26 1.66
N ARG A 97 -0.10 -21.39 2.24
CA ARG A 97 -0.89 -22.43 1.57
C ARG A 97 -2.21 -21.85 1.05
N ALA A 98 -2.93 -21.12 1.89
CA ALA A 98 -4.18 -20.45 1.50
C ALA A 98 -3.95 -19.43 0.36
N ALA A 99 -2.86 -18.67 0.42
CA ALA A 99 -2.51 -17.72 -0.63
C ALA A 99 -2.19 -18.39 -1.97
N VAL A 100 -1.48 -19.53 -1.95
CA VAL A 100 -1.22 -20.35 -3.16
C VAL A 100 -2.52 -20.86 -3.77
N TYR A 101 -3.44 -21.40 -2.98
CA TYR A 101 -4.75 -21.81 -3.48
C TYR A 101 -5.58 -20.64 -4.02
N LYS A 102 -5.48 -19.46 -3.40
CA LYS A 102 -6.15 -18.26 -3.90
C LYS A 102 -5.57 -17.80 -5.24
N VAL A 103 -4.23 -17.73 -5.36
CA VAL A 103 -3.60 -17.25 -6.59
C VAL A 103 -3.85 -18.19 -7.77
N ALA A 104 -3.97 -19.50 -7.53
CA ALA A 104 -4.34 -20.45 -8.58
C ALA A 104 -5.66 -20.11 -9.28
N ASN A 105 -6.56 -19.38 -8.62
CA ASN A 105 -7.88 -19.01 -9.12
C ASN A 105 -8.00 -17.52 -9.54
N VAL A 106 -6.94 -16.72 -9.43
CA VAL A 106 -7.00 -15.33 -9.92
C VAL A 106 -6.96 -15.30 -11.44
N VAL A 107 -7.63 -14.30 -12.00
CA VAL A 107 -7.71 -14.04 -13.44
C VAL A 107 -7.08 -12.68 -13.74
N PRO A 108 -6.51 -12.50 -14.93
CA PRO A 108 -5.92 -11.22 -15.31
C PRO A 108 -7.01 -10.14 -15.35
N LEU A 109 -6.74 -9.00 -14.72
CA LEU A 109 -7.62 -7.84 -14.74
C LEU A 109 -7.02 -6.72 -15.60
N LYS A 110 -7.89 -5.80 -16.02
CA LYS A 110 -7.50 -4.59 -16.74
C LYS A 110 -7.83 -3.39 -15.87
N GLU A 111 -6.95 -2.41 -15.86
CA GLU A 111 -7.25 -1.13 -15.25
C GLU A 111 -8.33 -0.42 -16.05
N ASP A 112 -9.25 0.21 -15.33
CA ASP A 112 -10.29 1.05 -15.91
C ASP A 112 -9.96 2.52 -15.62
N TYR A 113 -10.34 3.39 -16.54
CA TYR A 113 -10.04 4.81 -16.46
C TYR A 113 -11.32 5.59 -16.28
N ILE A 114 -11.44 6.25 -15.15
CA ILE A 114 -12.56 7.12 -14.84
C ILE A 114 -12.10 8.58 -15.03
N PRO A 115 -12.80 9.39 -15.83
CA PRO A 115 -12.43 10.80 -15.98
C PRO A 115 -12.54 11.53 -14.64
N ILE A 116 -11.53 12.34 -14.33
CA ILE A 116 -11.47 13.14 -13.11
C ILE A 116 -11.90 14.58 -13.43
N GLU A 117 -12.94 15.05 -12.74
CA GLU A 117 -13.34 16.46 -12.78
C GLU A 117 -12.25 17.32 -12.13
N LYS A 118 -11.82 18.39 -12.80
CA LYS A 118 -10.69 19.24 -12.36
C LYS A 118 -11.13 20.27 -11.32
N LYS A 119 -11.77 19.78 -10.26
CA LYS A 119 -12.31 20.58 -9.16
C LYS A 119 -12.06 19.89 -7.82
N ALA A 120 -11.70 20.68 -6.81
CA ALA A 120 -11.51 20.20 -5.45
C ALA A 120 -12.60 20.70 -4.48
N LEU A 121 -12.85 19.91 -3.45
CA LEU A 121 -13.66 20.28 -2.29
C LEU A 121 -12.76 20.24 -1.05
N VAL A 122 -12.70 21.34 -0.33
CA VAL A 122 -12.02 21.43 0.97
C VAL A 122 -13.06 21.59 2.06
N ILE A 123 -13.02 20.71 3.06
CA ILE A 123 -13.96 20.72 4.19
C ILE A 123 -13.22 21.20 5.45
N GLY A 124 -13.65 22.35 5.96
CA GLY A 124 -13.06 23.06 7.09
C GLY A 124 -12.18 24.24 6.64
N GLY A 125 -12.61 25.46 6.95
CA GLY A 125 -11.91 26.72 6.76
C GLY A 125 -10.94 27.08 7.88
N GLY A 126 -10.30 26.09 8.51
CA GLY A 126 -9.13 26.32 9.37
C GLY A 126 -7.87 26.57 8.56
N ILE A 127 -6.74 26.80 9.24
CA ILE A 127 -5.46 27.13 8.58
C ILE A 127 -5.03 26.11 7.52
N ALA A 128 -5.23 24.82 7.80
CA ALA A 128 -4.89 23.74 6.88
C ALA A 128 -5.78 23.75 5.63
N GLY A 129 -7.09 23.99 5.81
CA GLY A 129 -8.03 24.02 4.70
C GLY A 129 -7.88 25.28 3.84
N MET A 130 -7.69 26.44 4.47
CA MET A 130 -7.41 27.69 3.75
C MET A 130 -6.13 27.57 2.92
N GLN A 131 -5.04 27.04 3.48
CA GLN A 131 -3.81 26.84 2.72
C GLN A 131 -4.00 25.84 1.57
N SER A 132 -4.66 24.70 1.82
CA SER A 132 -4.96 23.72 0.77
C SER A 132 -5.78 24.34 -0.36
N ALA A 133 -6.77 25.18 -0.03
CA ALA A 133 -7.61 25.85 -1.03
C ALA A 133 -6.82 26.88 -1.84
N LEU A 134 -5.95 27.67 -1.21
CA LEU A 134 -5.07 28.62 -1.89
C LEU A 134 -4.11 27.91 -2.84
N ASP A 135 -3.42 26.86 -2.38
CA ASP A 135 -2.45 26.12 -3.21
C ASP A 135 -3.12 25.50 -4.45
N ILE A 136 -4.33 24.95 -4.29
CA ILE A 136 -5.11 24.38 -5.40
C ILE A 136 -5.55 25.49 -6.37
N ALA A 137 -6.00 26.63 -5.86
CA ALA A 137 -6.44 27.76 -6.68
C ALA A 137 -5.28 28.40 -7.46
N ASP A 138 -4.10 28.53 -6.83
CA ASP A 138 -2.87 29.05 -7.44
C ASP A 138 -2.35 28.14 -8.57
N CYS A 139 -2.62 26.83 -8.47
CA CYS A 139 -2.38 25.87 -9.56
C CYS A 139 -3.40 25.98 -10.72
N GLY A 140 -4.39 26.87 -10.63
CA GLY A 140 -5.39 27.11 -11.66
C GLY A 140 -6.62 26.20 -11.60
N TYR A 141 -6.83 25.47 -10.50
CA TYR A 141 -7.97 24.57 -10.33
C TYR A 141 -9.11 25.21 -9.55
N GLN A 142 -10.35 24.88 -9.90
CA GLN A 142 -11.50 25.34 -9.13
C GLN A 142 -11.54 24.63 -7.77
N VAL A 143 -11.73 25.40 -6.69
CA VAL A 143 -11.89 24.86 -5.34
C VAL A 143 -13.17 25.39 -4.70
N THR A 144 -13.85 24.54 -3.93
CA THR A 144 -14.96 24.93 -3.06
C THR A 144 -14.53 24.67 -1.62
N LEU A 145 -14.51 25.72 -0.79
CA LEU A 145 -14.23 25.62 0.65
C LEU A 145 -15.55 25.66 1.42
N VAL A 146 -15.81 24.62 2.22
CA VAL A 146 -17.01 24.53 3.06
C VAL A 146 -16.58 24.59 4.53
N GLU A 147 -17.00 25.65 5.23
CA GLU A 147 -16.82 25.81 6.67
C GLU A 147 -18.17 25.60 7.37
N LYS A 148 -18.12 24.93 8.53
CA LYS A 148 -19.28 24.62 9.36
C LYS A 148 -19.76 25.86 10.11
N GLU A 149 -18.83 26.65 10.63
CA GLU A 149 -19.10 27.85 11.39
C GLU A 149 -19.34 29.07 10.48
N PRO A 150 -19.92 30.17 11.01
CA PRO A 150 -20.15 31.39 10.21
C PRO A 150 -18.87 32.07 9.69
N THR A 151 -17.70 31.73 10.25
CA THR A 151 -16.41 32.35 9.92
C THR A 151 -15.32 31.30 9.74
N ILE A 152 -14.40 31.57 8.81
CA ILE A 152 -13.14 30.83 8.65
C ILE A 152 -12.11 31.24 9.72
N GLY A 153 -10.98 30.53 9.78
CA GLY A 153 -9.87 30.75 10.73
C GLY A 153 -9.67 29.61 11.72
N GLY A 154 -10.72 28.82 11.97
CA GLY A 154 -10.68 27.65 12.85
C GLY A 154 -10.15 27.98 14.25
N ARG A 155 -9.31 27.10 14.81
CA ARG A 155 -8.72 27.31 16.14
C ARG A 155 -7.66 28.41 16.17
N MET A 156 -6.97 28.69 15.06
CA MET A 156 -5.89 29.69 15.04
C MET A 156 -6.44 31.08 15.34
N ALA A 157 -7.58 31.46 14.77
CA ALA A 157 -8.23 32.75 15.02
C ALA A 157 -8.67 32.97 16.49
N GLN A 158 -8.63 31.93 17.34
CA GLN A 158 -8.94 32.02 18.77
C GLN A 158 -7.68 32.22 19.64
N LEU A 159 -6.49 32.01 19.08
CA LEU A 159 -5.24 32.14 19.81
C LEU A 159 -4.81 33.61 19.83
N ASP A 160 -4.21 34.09 20.93
CA ASP A 160 -3.62 35.43 20.93
C ASP A 160 -2.29 35.44 20.15
N LYS A 161 -1.41 34.46 20.45
CA LYS A 161 -0.07 34.36 19.90
C LYS A 161 0.26 32.96 19.38
N THR A 162 1.13 32.87 18.38
CA THR A 162 1.64 31.60 17.84
C THR A 162 3.12 31.41 18.13
N PHE A 163 3.48 30.31 18.81
CA PHE A 163 4.89 29.95 19.01
C PHE A 163 5.50 29.41 17.70
N PRO A 164 6.82 29.53 17.49
CA PRO A 164 7.82 30.13 18.39
C PRO A 164 7.98 31.64 18.24
N THR A 165 7.43 32.27 17.21
CA THR A 165 7.68 33.68 16.87
C THR A 165 6.94 34.68 17.76
N LEU A 166 5.87 34.23 18.44
CA LEU A 166 4.95 35.08 19.21
C LEU A 166 4.29 36.18 18.34
N ASP A 167 4.06 35.86 17.06
CA ASP A 167 3.23 36.67 16.19
C ASP A 167 1.76 36.58 16.61
N CYS A 168 0.97 37.58 16.23
CA CYS A 168 -0.49 37.51 16.35
C CYS A 168 -1.03 36.43 15.40
N SER A 169 -2.06 35.71 15.84
CA SER A 169 -2.63 34.60 15.07
C SER A 169 -3.56 35.03 13.92
N ALA A 170 -4.10 36.24 14.01
CA ALA A 170 -5.05 36.86 13.10
C ALA A 170 -4.79 38.37 13.04
#